data_AF-A0A816S3W1-F1
#
_entry.id   AF-A0A816S3W1-F1
#
_cell.length_a   1.000
_cell.length_b   1.000
_cell.length_c   1.000
_cell.angle_alpha   90.00
_cell.angle_beta   90.00
_cell.angle_gamma   90.00
#
_symmetry.space_group_name_H-M   'P 1'
#
loop_
_entity.id
_entity.type
_entity.pdbx_description
1 polymer ?
#
loop_
_entity_poly.entity_id
_entity_poly.type
_entity_poly.pdbx_seq_one_letter_code
_entity_poly.pdbx_strand_id
1 'polypeptide(L)'
;MAKIRYRTTWGSTTRLTAELDVYKQLIEDLKWNFSFVISMSESDFPIKPIEALSEFLSMFPNKNFIVGDIGNTTKMLEGSETRSIFVFCDNYLYRLGHKKFIQNIVYEFGSDWTILSRDFIIYITYGDDELIRGLRLTFNFSALPSESFYHTAVINSVYCDKYIRHNLRMVNWDRKRGCTCFNRDAGDLCGCSPVIYRRSDKKLFAGSTDKPIFFARKFDPTIDESIIDWIDEKVFGIDLSDSALYLQNFYHVEDNLTKLNDTSGALKSIELYARTMLVKHPKFHPVRSIELQQIHAVFELGIFQGYTFQYTIDDRNDFEIFVTQNAHTNIFSDSIKQFDIGFTIDTRDTVFIDRSRTFLDPVLVTVLFEWKSKKNEDISLVMKDPSGNIFARMSIENFEDIPIVDIMFPEITTECMIGIWSMDLVSNRLNHTLASLDFLIVSVKGMKKDHNNNWNIDIETVDSFWPIAGICSVRKDSNVCSKQEPKIMTIPLEIKDCDQNRWSAFYYDVKTNW
;
A
#
# COMPACT_ATOMS: atom_id res chain seq x y z
N MET A 1 -11.18 -6.79 19.75
CA MET A 1 -11.08 -5.55 18.95
C MET A 1 -11.12 -4.33 19.87
N ALA A 2 -10.48 -3.23 19.46
CA ALA A 2 -10.58 -1.95 20.17
C ALA A 2 -12.04 -1.48 20.23
N LYS A 3 -12.49 -0.96 21.38
CA LYS A 3 -13.87 -0.46 21.54
C LYS A 3 -14.14 0.78 20.68
N ILE A 4 -13.13 1.63 20.53
CA ILE A 4 -13.20 2.87 19.76
C ILE A 4 -12.18 2.77 18.62
N ARG A 5 -12.60 3.13 17.41
CA ARG A 5 -11.74 3.22 16.24
C ARG A 5 -11.52 4.69 15.91
N TYR A 6 -10.25 5.07 15.82
CA TYR A 6 -9.83 6.41 15.48
C TYR A 6 -9.36 6.46 14.02
N ARG A 7 -9.63 7.56 13.34
CA ARG A 7 -8.97 7.85 12.05
C ARG A 7 -7.58 8.39 12.32
N THR A 8 -6.59 7.50 12.33
CA THR A 8 -5.20 7.83 12.62
C THR A 8 -4.47 8.37 11.40
N THR A 9 -4.70 9.65 11.08
CA THR A 9 -3.99 10.34 10.00
C THR A 9 -2.52 10.56 10.37
N TRP A 10 -1.62 10.46 9.38
CA TRP A 10 -0.17 10.67 9.56
C TRP A 10 0.13 11.99 10.28
N GLY A 11 1.00 11.94 11.29
CA GLY A 11 1.40 13.12 12.08
C GLY A 11 0.36 13.66 13.06
N SER A 12 -0.90 13.18 13.02
CA SER A 12 -1.98 13.74 13.84
C SER A 12 -1.94 13.26 15.30
N THR A 13 -2.65 13.98 16.15
CA THR A 13 -2.75 13.69 17.60
C THR A 13 -3.57 12.44 17.91
N THR A 14 -4.44 12.03 16.99
CA THR A 14 -5.34 10.89 17.15
C THR A 14 -4.62 9.57 17.38
N ARG A 15 -3.37 9.42 16.91
CA ARG A 15 -2.57 8.23 17.18
C ARG A 15 -2.27 8.07 18.67
N LEU A 16 -1.75 9.11 19.32
CA LEU A 16 -1.44 9.06 20.75
C LEU A 16 -2.72 8.83 21.57
N THR A 17 -3.82 9.48 21.19
CA THR A 17 -5.14 9.26 21.82
C THR A 17 -5.58 7.80 21.69
N ALA A 18 -5.46 7.22 20.49
CA ALA A 18 -5.81 5.82 20.25
C ALA A 18 -4.94 4.87 21.08
N GLU A 19 -3.63 5.10 21.15
CA GLU A 19 -2.71 4.30 21.96
C GLU A 19 -3.08 4.35 23.45
N LEU A 20 -3.31 5.55 24.01
CA LEU A 20 -3.70 5.72 25.41
C LEU A 20 -5.05 5.07 25.74
N ASP A 21 -6.03 5.12 24.83
CA ASP A 21 -7.32 4.46 25.06
C ASP A 21 -7.25 2.94 24.93
N VAL A 22 -6.41 2.41 24.04
CA VAL A 22 -6.10 0.98 24.00
C VAL A 22 -5.45 0.54 25.31
N TYR A 23 -4.53 1.34 25.86
CA TYR A 23 -3.93 1.05 27.16
C TYR A 23 -4.97 1.00 28.30
N LYS A 24 -5.93 1.93 28.32
CA LYS A 24 -7.04 1.87 29.28
C LYS A 24 -7.83 0.58 29.12
N GLN A 25 -8.20 0.23 27.88
CA GLN A 25 -8.96 -0.97 27.58
C GLN A 25 -8.22 -2.26 28.01
N LEU A 26 -6.91 -2.34 27.77
CA LEU A 26 -6.10 -3.49 28.20
C LEU A 26 -6.13 -3.67 29.73
N ILE A 27 -6.12 -2.56 30.48
CA ILE A 27 -6.05 -2.56 31.95
C ILE A 27 -7.42 -2.76 32.60
N GLU A 28 -8.43 -1.98 32.20
CA GLU A 28 -9.73 -1.92 32.90
C GLU A 28 -10.74 -2.92 32.35
N ASP A 29 -10.88 -2.95 31.02
CA ASP A 29 -11.93 -3.73 30.37
C ASP A 29 -11.53 -5.19 30.22
N LEU A 30 -10.35 -5.41 29.66
CA LEU A 30 -9.84 -6.74 29.36
C LEU A 30 -9.17 -7.38 30.58
N LYS A 31 -8.63 -6.56 31.50
CA LYS A 31 -7.91 -7.01 32.71
C LYS A 31 -6.83 -8.04 32.40
N TRP A 32 -6.16 -7.89 31.27
CA TRP A 32 -5.13 -8.82 30.84
C TRP A 32 -3.91 -8.74 31.75
N ASN A 33 -3.33 -9.91 32.05
CA ASN A 33 -2.08 -9.99 32.79
C ASN A 33 -0.90 -9.98 31.81
N PHE A 34 -0.48 -8.79 31.39
CA PHE A 34 0.63 -8.59 30.45
C PHE A 34 1.82 -7.91 31.14
N SER A 35 3.04 -8.21 30.69
CA SER A 35 4.26 -7.54 31.18
C SER A 35 4.66 -6.34 30.32
N PHE A 36 4.45 -6.44 29.01
CA PHE A 36 4.81 -5.43 28.02
C PHE A 36 3.70 -5.22 27.02
N VAL A 37 3.65 -4.01 26.44
CA VAL A 37 2.92 -3.73 25.20
C VAL A 37 3.91 -3.31 24.13
N ILE A 38 3.80 -3.93 22.96
CA ILE A 38 4.66 -3.70 21.79
C ILE A 38 3.78 -3.04 20.72
N SER A 39 4.16 -1.84 20.26
CA SER A 39 3.45 -1.21 19.13
C SER A 39 3.91 -1.80 17.79
N MET A 40 2.98 -2.13 16.90
CA MET A 40 3.28 -2.64 15.55
C MET A 40 2.28 -2.07 14.54
N SER A 41 2.70 -1.95 13.28
CA SER A 41 1.81 -1.71 12.15
C SER A 41 1.68 -2.97 11.29
N GLU A 42 0.77 -2.92 10.32
CA GLU A 42 0.64 -3.90 9.25
C GLU A 42 1.91 -4.08 8.41
N SER A 43 2.85 -3.12 8.48
CA SER A 43 4.11 -3.12 7.73
C SER A 43 5.34 -3.47 8.59
N ASP A 44 5.14 -3.86 9.85
CA ASP A 44 6.18 -4.42 10.71
C ASP A 44 6.24 -5.94 10.51
N PHE A 45 7.44 -6.51 10.53
CA PHE A 45 7.64 -7.96 10.43
C PHE A 45 8.65 -8.45 11.47
N PRO A 46 8.39 -9.58 12.16
CA PRO A 46 9.35 -10.18 13.06
C PRO A 46 10.54 -10.75 12.27
N ILE A 47 11.75 -10.58 12.79
CA ILE A 47 12.98 -11.09 12.16
C ILE A 47 13.71 -12.09 13.05
N LYS A 48 13.06 -12.50 14.15
CA LYS A 48 13.50 -13.52 15.11
C LYS A 48 12.28 -14.26 15.68
N PRO A 49 12.45 -15.52 16.14
CA PRO A 49 11.38 -16.27 16.82
C PRO A 49 10.86 -15.58 18.09
N ILE A 50 9.59 -15.85 18.42
CA ILE A 50 8.92 -15.27 19.59
C ILE A 50 9.55 -15.72 20.92
N GLU A 51 10.15 -16.91 20.94
CA GLU A 51 10.88 -17.46 22.10
C GLU A 51 12.09 -16.60 22.43
N ALA A 52 12.86 -16.18 21.42
CA ALA A 52 14.02 -15.32 21.59
C ALA A 52 13.61 -13.92 22.11
N LEU A 53 12.49 -13.38 21.62
CA LEU A 53 11.94 -12.13 22.14
C LEU A 53 11.50 -12.28 23.60
N SER A 54 10.82 -13.37 23.92
CA SER A 54 10.31 -13.66 25.26
C SER A 54 11.44 -13.84 26.28
N GLU A 55 12.48 -14.60 25.92
CA GLU A 55 13.70 -14.76 26.72
C GLU A 55 14.39 -13.41 26.96
N PHE A 56 14.56 -12.61 25.88
CA PHE A 56 15.18 -11.30 25.98
C PHE A 56 14.41 -10.36 26.90
N LEU A 57 13.10 -10.19 26.70
CA LEU A 57 12.29 -9.28 27.51
C LEU A 57 12.19 -9.75 28.98
N SER A 58 12.27 -11.06 29.24
CA SER A 58 12.26 -11.61 30.60
C SER A 58 13.50 -11.22 31.41
N MET A 59 14.63 -10.95 30.75
CA MET A 59 15.84 -10.43 31.41
C MET A 59 15.74 -8.96 31.83
N PHE A 60 14.76 -8.22 31.30
CA PHE A 60 14.60 -6.78 31.53
C PHE A 60 13.20 -6.43 32.04
N PRO A 61 12.73 -7.05 33.14
CA PRO A 61 11.39 -6.79 33.66
C PRO A 61 11.22 -5.31 34.00
N ASN A 62 10.03 -4.77 33.71
CA ASN A 62 9.65 -3.39 34.02
C ASN A 62 10.52 -2.31 33.35
N LYS A 63 11.31 -2.64 32.32
CA LYS A 63 12.05 -1.67 31.51
C LYS A 63 11.20 -1.14 30.35
N ASN A 64 11.55 0.03 29.84
CA ASN A 64 10.87 0.67 28.70
C ASN A 64 11.87 0.87 27.56
N PHE A 65 11.64 0.22 26.44
CA PHE A 65 12.49 0.25 25.25
C PHE A 65 11.95 1.30 24.29
N ILE A 66 12.58 2.48 24.33
CA ILE A 66 12.23 3.65 23.55
C ILE A 66 13.55 4.16 22.94
N VAL A 67 13.56 4.66 21.70
CA VAL A 67 14.81 5.16 21.09
C VAL A 67 14.66 6.62 20.70
N GLY A 68 15.31 7.50 21.46
CA GLY A 68 15.46 8.90 21.10
C GLY A 68 16.68 9.17 20.21
N ASP A 69 16.60 10.25 19.44
CA ASP A 69 17.70 10.80 18.64
C ASP A 69 18.29 12.00 19.39
N ILE A 70 19.19 11.72 20.35
CA ILE A 70 19.77 12.74 21.23
C ILE A 70 20.54 13.80 20.42
N GLY A 71 21.23 13.39 19.35
CA GLY A 71 22.02 14.29 18.51
C GLY A 71 21.13 15.27 17.73
N ASN A 72 19.93 14.84 17.33
CA ASN A 72 18.99 15.69 16.61
C ASN A 72 18.00 16.42 17.55
N THR A 73 17.85 16.00 18.80
CA THR A 73 16.87 16.57 19.75
C THR A 73 17.02 18.08 19.91
N THR A 74 18.24 18.60 20.08
CA THR A 74 18.49 20.06 20.16
C THR A 74 18.02 20.78 18.90
N LYS A 75 18.34 20.23 17.72
CA LYS A 75 17.93 20.79 16.43
C LYS A 75 16.41 20.71 16.25
N MET A 76 15.78 19.62 16.68
CA MET A 76 14.33 19.44 16.62
C MET A 76 13.59 20.43 17.52
N LEU A 77 14.14 20.77 18.69
CA LEU A 77 13.58 21.79 19.59
C LEU A 77 13.64 23.21 19.01
N GLU A 78 14.61 23.48 18.14
CA GLU A 78 14.71 24.72 17.38
C GLU A 78 13.80 24.72 16.14
N GLY A 79 13.39 23.53 15.69
CA GLY A 79 12.54 23.29 14.53
C GLY A 79 11.18 23.99 14.63
N SER A 80 10.73 24.49 13.49
CA SER A 80 9.50 25.28 13.38
C SER A 80 8.27 24.44 13.75
N GLU A 81 8.30 23.15 13.41
CA GLU A 81 7.26 22.16 13.63
C GLU A 81 7.07 21.93 15.13
N THR A 82 8.14 21.57 15.84
CA THR A 82 8.12 21.31 17.29
C THR A 82 7.67 22.52 18.09
N ARG A 83 8.03 23.73 17.63
CA ARG A 83 7.65 25.02 18.21
C ARG A 83 6.25 25.48 17.85
N SER A 84 5.47 24.68 17.11
CA SER A 84 4.13 25.06 16.69
C SER A 84 3.02 24.35 17.46
N ILE A 85 1.86 25.01 17.50
CA ILE A 85 0.58 24.45 17.92
C ILE A 85 -0.05 23.79 16.70
N PHE A 86 -0.39 22.52 16.83
CA PHE A 86 -1.13 21.77 15.83
C PHE A 86 -2.48 21.33 16.36
N VAL A 87 -3.51 21.42 15.52
CA VAL A 87 -4.85 20.93 15.82
C VAL A 87 -5.31 20.03 14.68
N PHE A 88 -5.73 18.82 15.03
CA PHE A 88 -6.32 17.90 14.07
C PHE A 88 -7.84 18.08 14.04
N CYS A 89 -8.39 18.47 12.90
CA CYS A 89 -9.81 18.66 12.66
C CYS A 89 -10.13 18.31 11.20
N ASP A 90 -11.33 17.77 10.91
CA ASP A 90 -11.79 17.44 9.56
C ASP A 90 -10.79 16.63 8.70
N ASN A 91 -10.03 15.75 9.37
CA ASN A 91 -9.00 14.90 8.78
C ASN A 91 -7.76 15.63 8.28
N TYR A 92 -7.54 16.85 8.74
CA TYR A 92 -6.39 17.69 8.40
C TYR A 92 -5.68 18.18 9.66
N LEU A 93 -4.34 18.22 9.63
CA LEU A 93 -3.52 18.71 10.72
C LEU A 93 -3.14 20.18 10.48
N TYR A 94 -3.86 21.09 11.12
CA TYR A 94 -3.67 22.54 10.97
C TYR A 94 -2.56 23.07 11.88
N ARG A 95 -1.70 23.93 11.34
CA ARG A 95 -0.69 24.66 12.11
C ARG A 95 -1.23 26.05 12.49
N LEU A 96 -1.45 26.30 13.78
CA LEU A 96 -2.18 27.48 14.24
C LEU A 96 -1.32 28.60 14.83
N GLY A 97 -0.06 28.33 15.18
CA GLY A 97 0.82 29.33 15.78
C GLY A 97 1.95 28.72 16.59
N HIS A 98 2.53 29.49 17.50
CA HIS A 98 3.67 29.07 18.31
C HIS A 98 3.27 28.49 19.67
N LYS A 99 3.90 27.39 20.04
CA LYS A 99 3.72 26.68 21.32
C LYS A 99 4.76 27.14 22.35
N LYS A 100 4.34 27.23 23.61
CA LYS A 100 5.25 27.37 24.76
C LYS A 100 5.57 25.99 25.32
N PHE A 101 6.85 25.72 25.54
CA PHE A 101 7.27 24.48 26.21
C PHE A 101 7.13 24.63 27.73
N ILE A 102 6.90 23.49 28.38
CA ILE A 102 7.02 23.35 29.83
C ILE A 102 8.48 23.58 30.19
N GLN A 103 8.73 24.40 31.22
CA GLN A 103 10.08 24.69 31.68
C GLN A 103 10.56 23.59 32.63
N ASN A 104 11.89 23.50 32.81
CA ASN A 104 12.53 22.61 33.77
C ASN A 104 12.29 21.10 33.54
N ILE A 105 11.97 20.70 32.31
CA ILE A 105 11.93 19.30 31.89
C ILE A 105 12.81 19.07 30.66
N VAL A 106 13.23 17.83 30.46
CA VAL A 106 14.01 17.41 29.29
C VAL A 106 13.07 16.88 28.22
N TYR A 107 13.00 17.54 27.07
CA TYR A 107 12.31 17.01 25.90
C TYR A 107 13.23 16.08 25.13
N GLU A 108 12.69 14.95 24.69
CA GLU A 108 13.39 14.00 23.82
C GLU A 108 12.46 13.57 22.68
N PHE A 109 13.03 13.38 21.49
CA PHE A 109 12.32 13.01 20.28
C PHE A 109 12.96 11.77 19.67
N GLY A 110 12.15 10.91 19.06
CA GLY A 110 12.65 9.74 18.35
C GLY A 110 11.53 8.87 17.83
N SER A 111 11.73 7.55 17.91
CA SER A 111 10.76 6.62 17.34
C SER A 111 9.46 6.53 18.17
N ASP A 112 8.33 6.49 17.49
CA ASP A 112 7.01 6.14 18.02
C ASP A 112 6.80 4.62 18.15
N TRP A 113 7.74 3.80 17.69
CA TRP A 113 7.74 2.36 17.90
C TRP A 113 8.41 2.04 19.22
N THR A 114 7.62 1.55 20.18
CA THR A 114 8.03 1.39 21.56
C THR A 114 7.72 -0.02 22.07
N ILE A 115 8.37 -0.38 23.17
CA ILE A 115 7.97 -1.51 24.01
C ILE A 115 7.91 -1.00 25.43
N LEU A 116 6.70 -0.91 25.98
CA LEU A 116 6.43 -0.26 27.25
C LEU A 116 6.04 -1.29 28.30
N SER A 117 6.61 -1.15 29.50
CA SER A 117 6.23 -1.96 30.65
C SER A 117 4.82 -1.62 31.14
N ARG A 118 4.11 -2.60 31.69
CA ARG A 118 2.77 -2.39 32.26
C ARG A 118 2.72 -1.26 33.29
N ASP A 119 3.69 -1.18 34.19
CA ASP A 119 3.74 -0.14 35.23
C ASP A 119 3.84 1.26 34.61
N PHE A 120 4.71 1.43 33.62
CA PHE A 120 4.85 2.71 32.94
C PHE A 120 3.59 3.08 32.15
N ILE A 121 2.93 2.10 31.52
CA ILE A 121 1.65 2.32 30.85
C ILE A 121 0.58 2.79 31.84
N ILE A 122 0.48 2.18 33.02
CA ILE A 122 -0.44 2.63 34.07
C ILE A 122 -0.14 4.08 34.43
N TYR A 123 1.14 4.42 34.63
CA TYR A 123 1.56 5.76 34.98
C TYR A 123 1.17 6.81 33.92
N ILE A 124 1.50 6.59 32.64
CA ILE A 124 1.18 7.56 31.58
C ILE A 124 -0.33 7.62 31.27
N THR A 125 -1.08 6.57 31.60
CA THR A 125 -2.53 6.48 31.34
C THR A 125 -3.38 7.05 32.47
N TYR A 126 -2.97 6.88 33.73
CA TYR A 126 -3.75 7.28 34.91
C TYR A 126 -3.06 8.28 35.84
N GLY A 127 -1.77 8.56 35.62
CA GLY A 127 -1.04 9.58 36.38
C GLY A 127 -1.73 10.94 36.27
N ASP A 128 -1.73 11.66 37.39
CA ASP A 128 -2.32 13.00 37.52
C ASP A 128 -1.33 14.02 38.16
N ASP A 129 -0.05 13.64 38.23
CA ASP A 129 0.99 14.59 38.63
C ASP A 129 1.12 15.75 37.62
N GLU A 130 1.87 16.78 38.02
CA GLU A 130 2.08 17.98 37.20
C GLU A 130 2.71 17.66 35.84
N LEU A 131 3.65 16.70 35.80
CA LEU A 131 4.33 16.29 34.57
C LEU A 131 3.32 15.68 33.59
N ILE A 132 2.60 14.63 33.97
CA ILE A 132 1.69 13.91 33.07
C ILE A 132 0.54 14.81 32.60
N ARG A 133 -0.04 15.63 33.49
CA ARG A 133 -1.06 16.62 33.08
C ARG A 133 -0.51 17.62 32.06
N GLY A 134 0.68 18.15 32.30
CA GLY A 134 1.36 19.07 31.38
C GLY A 134 1.67 18.44 30.03
N LEU A 135 2.20 17.22 30.03
CA LEU A 135 2.54 16.49 28.81
C LEU A 135 1.29 16.16 27.99
N ARG A 136 0.21 15.67 28.61
CA ARG A 136 -1.06 15.41 27.90
C ARG A 136 -1.58 16.68 27.22
N LEU A 137 -1.58 17.81 27.93
CA LEU A 137 -2.00 19.08 27.36
C LEU A 137 -1.09 19.50 26.20
N THR A 138 0.23 19.42 26.38
CA THR A 138 1.23 19.83 25.37
C THR A 138 1.11 18.98 24.09
N PHE A 139 1.02 17.67 24.24
CA PHE A 139 1.03 16.73 23.12
C PHE A 139 -0.33 16.57 22.44
N ASN A 140 -1.43 16.97 23.11
CA ASN A 140 -2.73 17.13 22.46
C ASN A 140 -2.75 18.26 21.41
N PHE A 141 -1.75 19.15 21.44
CA PHE A 141 -1.60 20.25 20.50
C PHE A 141 -0.24 20.22 19.77
N SER A 142 0.31 19.02 19.57
CA SER A 142 1.60 18.82 18.88
C SER A 142 1.42 17.90 17.68
N ALA A 143 2.23 18.10 16.64
CA ALA A 143 2.38 17.11 15.60
C ALA A 143 3.26 15.94 16.07
N LEU A 144 3.06 14.76 15.46
CA LEU A 144 3.79 13.52 15.75
C LEU A 144 3.94 13.26 17.27
N PRO A 145 2.88 13.37 18.08
CA PRO A 145 3.06 13.45 19.52
C PRO A 145 3.61 12.15 20.14
N SER A 146 3.33 10.99 19.55
CA SER A 146 3.89 9.70 19.98
C SER A 146 5.41 9.62 19.82
N GLU A 147 6.01 10.39 18.92
CA GLU A 147 7.47 10.46 18.72
C GLU A 147 8.20 11.22 19.84
N SER A 148 7.49 11.79 20.82
CA SER A 148 8.12 12.53 21.92
C SER A 148 7.43 12.40 23.28
N PHE A 149 6.12 12.14 23.32
CA PHE A 149 5.37 11.98 24.58
C PHE A 149 5.98 10.92 25.49
N TYR A 150 6.21 9.70 24.97
CA TYR A 150 6.76 8.58 25.76
C TYR A 150 8.20 8.85 26.23
N HIS A 151 9.01 9.43 25.36
CA HIS A 151 10.41 9.78 25.60
C HIS A 151 10.52 10.81 26.72
N THR A 152 9.73 11.88 26.60
CA THR A 152 9.68 12.98 27.58
C THR A 152 9.07 12.50 28.91
N ALA A 153 8.06 11.64 28.88
CA ALA A 153 7.47 11.09 30.10
C ALA A 153 8.43 10.16 30.85
N VAL A 154 9.15 9.27 30.15
CA VAL A 154 10.03 8.30 30.82
C VAL A 154 11.25 8.99 31.45
N ILE A 155 11.86 9.97 30.78
CA ILE A 155 13.08 10.61 31.27
C ILE A 155 12.84 11.57 32.46
N ASN A 156 11.66 12.19 32.54
CA ASN A 156 11.34 13.17 33.59
C ASN A 156 10.53 12.60 34.76
N SER A 157 10.21 11.30 34.76
CA SER A 157 9.42 10.66 35.81
C SER A 157 10.26 9.74 36.69
N VAL A 158 9.61 9.11 37.67
CA VAL A 158 10.18 8.05 38.51
C VAL A 158 10.61 6.80 37.73
N TYR A 159 10.39 6.76 36.41
CA TYR A 159 10.77 5.67 35.51
C TYR A 159 12.07 5.95 34.74
N CYS A 160 12.80 7.03 35.04
CA CYS A 160 14.00 7.42 34.30
C CYS A 160 15.13 6.37 34.36
N ASP A 161 15.23 5.62 35.45
CA ASP A 161 16.15 4.49 35.64
C ASP A 161 15.69 3.20 34.94
N LYS A 162 14.44 3.16 34.48
CA LYS A 162 13.83 2.09 33.70
C LYS A 162 13.87 2.36 32.19
N TYR A 163 14.42 3.50 31.76
CA TYR A 163 14.56 3.85 30.36
C TYR A 163 15.73 3.10 29.69
N ILE A 164 15.43 2.31 28.66
CA ILE A 164 16.42 1.70 27.75
C ILE A 164 16.35 2.41 26.40
N ARG A 165 17.46 3.05 26.00
CA ARG A 165 17.61 3.86 24.78
C ARG A 165 17.77 3.00 23.51
N HIS A 166 16.85 2.07 23.30
CA HIS A 166 16.78 1.18 22.15
C HIS A 166 15.34 0.71 22.00
N ASN A 167 14.80 0.57 20.79
CA ASN A 167 13.41 0.14 20.57
C ASN A 167 13.28 -1.27 19.99
N LEU A 168 14.40 -2.00 19.85
CA LEU A 168 14.48 -3.37 19.33
C LEU A 168 14.09 -3.51 17.85
N ARG A 169 14.17 -2.42 17.06
CA ARG A 169 13.75 -2.42 15.66
C ARG A 169 14.84 -1.99 14.69
N MET A 170 14.81 -2.57 13.50
CA MET A 170 15.51 -2.07 12.33
C MET A 170 14.53 -1.28 11.46
N VAL A 171 14.95 -0.10 10.99
CA VAL A 171 14.10 0.76 10.15
C VAL A 171 14.88 1.19 8.92
N ASN A 172 14.29 1.01 7.73
CA ASN A 172 14.94 1.35 6.46
C ASN A 172 14.83 2.85 6.14
N TRP A 173 15.66 3.67 6.81
CA TRP A 173 15.70 5.10 6.54
C TRP A 173 16.59 5.43 5.33
N ASP A 174 15.95 5.71 4.20
CA ASP A 174 16.58 6.39 3.06
C ASP A 174 16.03 7.82 2.98
N ARG A 175 16.76 8.80 3.51
CA ARG A 175 16.30 10.19 3.57
C ARG A 175 16.11 10.81 2.19
N LYS A 176 16.84 10.36 1.15
CA LYS A 176 16.72 10.94 -0.19
C LYS A 176 15.39 10.58 -0.84
N ARG A 177 14.95 9.33 -0.64
CA ARG A 177 13.66 8.85 -1.17
C ARG A 177 12.49 9.09 -0.22
N GLY A 178 12.70 8.89 1.07
CA GLY A 178 11.63 8.89 2.08
C GLY A 178 11.17 10.27 2.56
N CYS A 179 11.92 11.34 2.32
CA CYS A 179 11.63 12.71 2.78
C CYS A 179 11.17 13.63 1.65
N THR A 180 10.14 13.24 0.91
CA THR A 180 9.58 14.00 -0.22
C THR A 180 8.42 14.91 0.14
N CYS A 181 8.09 15.04 1.43
CA CYS A 181 6.89 15.73 1.91
C CYS A 181 5.61 15.13 1.26
N PHE A 182 5.51 13.80 1.29
CA PHE A 182 4.42 13.02 0.68
C PHE A 182 3.03 13.28 1.31
N ASN A 183 2.97 13.95 2.46
CA ASN A 183 1.79 14.05 3.31
C ASN A 183 1.14 15.45 3.32
N ARG A 184 1.40 16.29 2.31
CA ARG A 184 0.89 17.68 2.23
C ARG A 184 -0.64 17.76 2.30
N ASP A 185 -1.33 16.78 1.72
CA ASP A 185 -2.79 16.74 1.70
C ASP A 185 -3.40 16.34 3.05
N ALA A 186 -2.57 15.84 3.97
CA ALA A 186 -2.99 15.43 5.31
C ALA A 186 -2.72 16.50 6.40
N GLY A 187 -1.94 17.54 6.10
CA GLY A 187 -1.66 18.60 7.07
C GLY A 187 -0.53 19.55 6.72
N ASP A 188 -0.42 20.61 7.51
CA ASP A 188 0.59 21.68 7.46
C ASP A 188 1.97 21.22 7.99
N LEU A 189 2.40 20.03 7.59
CA LEU A 189 3.63 19.39 8.05
C LEU A 189 4.29 18.64 6.89
N CYS A 190 5.62 18.73 6.77
CA CYS A 190 6.38 17.87 5.88
C CYS A 190 7.04 16.72 6.66
N GLY A 191 6.70 15.50 6.26
CA GLY A 191 7.18 14.28 6.88
C GLY A 191 8.24 13.53 6.09
N CYS A 192 8.83 12.56 6.79
CA CYS A 192 9.59 11.48 6.19
C CYS A 192 8.94 10.14 6.53
N SER A 193 9.02 9.18 5.63
CA SER A 193 8.65 7.78 5.89
C SER A 193 9.84 6.87 5.55
N PRO A 194 10.08 5.79 6.31
CA PRO A 194 10.95 4.71 5.87
C PRO A 194 10.48 4.13 4.55
N VAL A 195 11.43 3.62 3.76
CA VAL A 195 11.17 2.95 2.48
C VAL A 195 10.94 1.46 2.71
N ILE A 196 10.33 0.77 1.74
CA ILE A 196 10.07 -0.66 1.83
C ILE A 196 11.39 -1.44 1.66
N TYR A 197 11.58 -2.49 2.46
CA TYR A 197 12.66 -3.45 2.25
C TYR A 197 12.42 -4.26 0.98
N ARG A 198 13.50 -4.51 0.23
CA ARG A 198 13.49 -5.35 -0.97
C ARG A 198 14.40 -6.57 -0.80
N ARG A 199 14.30 -7.56 -1.69
CA ARG A 199 15.17 -8.74 -1.67
C ARG A 199 16.66 -8.40 -1.72
N SER A 200 17.00 -7.30 -2.38
CA SER A 200 18.36 -6.75 -2.42
C SER A 200 18.92 -6.42 -1.03
N ASP A 201 18.05 -6.12 -0.07
CA ASP A 201 18.38 -5.64 1.25
C ASP A 201 18.65 -6.77 2.25
N LYS A 202 18.52 -8.05 1.83
CA LYS A 202 18.75 -9.23 2.68
C LYS A 202 20.07 -9.21 3.47
N LYS A 203 21.10 -8.55 2.93
CA LYS A 203 22.41 -8.40 3.60
C LYS A 203 22.33 -7.55 4.88
N LEU A 204 21.38 -6.62 4.98
CA LEU A 204 21.16 -5.80 6.17
C LEU A 204 20.70 -6.65 7.36
N PHE A 205 19.95 -7.72 7.09
CA PHE A 205 19.42 -8.62 8.12
C PHE A 205 20.51 -9.49 8.75
N ALA A 206 21.54 -9.89 7.99
CA ALA A 206 22.69 -10.62 8.53
C ALA A 206 23.40 -9.85 9.66
N GLY A 207 23.42 -8.52 9.60
CA GLY A 207 24.00 -7.66 10.64
C GLY A 207 23.14 -7.52 11.90
N SER A 208 21.94 -8.11 11.93
CA SER A 208 20.98 -8.05 13.05
C SER A 208 20.96 -9.33 13.89
N THR A 209 21.51 -10.44 13.39
CA THR A 209 21.47 -11.77 14.03
C THR A 209 21.95 -11.74 15.47
N ASP A 210 23.11 -11.13 15.74
CA ASP A 210 23.71 -11.08 17.08
C ASP A 210 23.27 -9.86 17.91
N LYS A 211 22.39 -9.01 17.37
CA LYS A 211 21.93 -7.78 18.04
C LYS A 211 20.55 -7.98 18.64
N PRO A 212 20.17 -7.22 19.69
CA PRO A 212 18.82 -7.25 20.25
C PRO A 212 17.84 -6.49 19.35
N ILE A 213 17.67 -6.95 18.12
CA ILE A 213 16.74 -6.44 17.11
C ILE A 213 15.80 -7.60 16.75
N PHE A 214 14.51 -7.41 16.97
CA PHE A 214 13.49 -8.46 16.84
C PHE A 214 12.46 -8.17 15.76
N PHE A 215 12.32 -6.90 15.37
CA PHE A 215 11.40 -6.48 14.31
C PHE A 215 12.13 -5.61 13.28
N ALA A 216 11.61 -5.60 12.06
CA ALA A 216 12.02 -4.68 11.01
C ALA A 216 10.80 -4.00 10.38
N ARG A 217 11.00 -2.81 9.81
CA ARG A 217 10.00 -2.11 9.01
C ARG A 217 10.62 -1.18 7.96
N LYS A 218 9.99 -0.96 6.81
CA LYS A 218 8.65 -1.42 6.41
C LYS A 218 8.70 -2.56 5.40
N PHE A 219 7.65 -3.38 5.40
CA PHE A 219 7.38 -4.40 4.39
C PHE A 219 6.05 -4.11 3.70
N ASP A 220 5.97 -4.41 2.41
CA ASP A 220 4.75 -4.33 1.62
C ASP A 220 4.81 -5.41 0.54
N PRO A 221 3.97 -6.46 0.62
CA PRO A 221 3.96 -7.56 -0.35
C PRO A 221 3.54 -7.11 -1.76
N THR A 222 2.85 -5.97 -1.89
CA THR A 222 2.56 -5.39 -3.21
C THR A 222 3.82 -4.77 -3.83
N ILE A 223 4.90 -4.53 -3.08
CA ILE A 223 6.13 -3.91 -3.60
C ILE A 223 7.26 -4.93 -3.77
N ASP A 224 7.46 -5.79 -2.76
CA ASP A 224 8.42 -6.89 -2.82
C ASP A 224 8.08 -7.94 -1.74
N GLU A 225 7.28 -8.94 -2.11
CA GLU A 225 6.97 -10.07 -1.23
C GLU A 225 8.19 -10.98 -1.02
N SER A 226 9.14 -11.00 -1.95
CA SER A 226 10.23 -11.98 -1.93
C SER A 226 11.23 -11.79 -0.78
N ILE A 227 11.28 -10.60 -0.16
CA ILE A 227 12.01 -10.40 1.10
C ILE A 227 11.23 -10.92 2.31
N ILE A 228 9.90 -10.88 2.28
CA ILE A 228 9.05 -11.46 3.33
C ILE A 228 9.23 -12.98 3.29
N ASP A 229 9.07 -13.58 2.10
CA ASP A 229 9.32 -15.00 1.86
C ASP A 229 10.71 -15.45 2.31
N TRP A 230 11.72 -14.59 2.09
CA TRP A 230 13.07 -14.85 2.57
C TRP A 230 13.12 -15.04 4.09
N ILE A 231 12.44 -14.17 4.83
CA ILE A 231 12.43 -14.18 6.29
C ILE A 231 11.65 -15.40 6.77
N ASP A 232 10.50 -15.68 6.17
CA ASP A 232 9.68 -16.86 6.47
C ASP A 232 10.46 -18.17 6.30
N GLU A 233 11.16 -18.34 5.19
CA GLU A 233 12.00 -19.52 4.96
C GLU A 233 13.21 -19.58 5.93
N LYS A 234 13.92 -18.46 6.10
CA LYS A 234 15.22 -18.45 6.81
C LYS A 234 15.11 -18.39 8.32
N VAL A 235 14.11 -17.67 8.83
CA VAL A 235 13.92 -17.44 10.26
C VAL A 235 12.88 -18.41 10.82
N PHE A 236 11.79 -18.63 10.09
CA PHE A 236 10.65 -19.41 10.58
C PHE A 236 10.56 -20.82 9.97
N GLY A 237 11.37 -21.13 8.96
CA GLY A 237 11.43 -22.47 8.35
C GLY A 237 10.15 -22.85 7.60
N ILE A 238 9.38 -21.86 7.14
CA ILE A 238 8.13 -22.08 6.41
C ILE A 238 8.46 -22.57 4.99
N ASP A 239 7.81 -23.65 4.54
CA ASP A 239 7.88 -24.13 3.17
C ASP A 239 6.88 -23.37 2.30
N LEU A 240 7.39 -22.61 1.33
CA LEU A 240 6.60 -21.72 0.48
C LEU A 240 6.35 -22.28 -0.92
N SER A 241 6.72 -23.55 -1.17
CA SER A 241 6.61 -24.18 -2.49
C SER A 241 5.21 -24.14 -3.10
N ASP A 242 4.17 -24.31 -2.28
CA ASP A 242 2.75 -24.29 -2.68
C ASP A 242 2.01 -23.00 -2.28
N SER A 243 2.73 -21.92 -1.99
CA SER A 243 2.13 -20.65 -1.54
C SER A 243 1.17 -20.03 -2.55
N ALA A 244 0.13 -19.35 -2.05
CA ALA A 244 -0.80 -18.61 -2.92
C ALA A 244 -0.12 -17.39 -3.55
N LEU A 245 -0.81 -16.78 -4.51
CA LEU A 245 -0.49 -15.40 -4.90
C LEU A 245 -0.94 -14.43 -3.79
N TYR A 246 -0.31 -13.27 -3.70
CA TYR A 246 -0.75 -12.24 -2.76
C TYR A 246 -1.99 -11.52 -3.30
N LEU A 247 -3.09 -11.58 -2.55
CA LEU A 247 -4.35 -10.92 -2.88
C LEU A 247 -4.60 -9.75 -1.91
N GLN A 248 -4.88 -8.57 -2.46
CA GLN A 248 -5.31 -7.40 -1.70
C GLN A 248 -6.74 -7.04 -2.07
N ASN A 249 -7.65 -7.05 -1.10
CA ASN A 249 -9.05 -6.66 -1.32
C ASN A 249 -9.17 -5.14 -1.49
N PHE A 250 -9.82 -4.69 -2.57
CA PHE A 250 -10.10 -3.28 -2.88
C PHE A 250 -11.57 -2.89 -2.69
N TYR A 251 -12.45 -3.89 -2.62
CA TYR A 251 -13.88 -3.69 -2.52
C TYR A 251 -14.53 -4.91 -1.87
N HIS A 252 -15.43 -4.64 -0.92
CA HIS A 252 -16.35 -5.60 -0.36
C HIS A 252 -17.78 -5.06 -0.40
N VAL A 253 -18.78 -5.90 -0.71
CA VAL A 253 -20.19 -5.49 -0.80
C VAL A 253 -20.74 -4.91 0.52
N GLU A 254 -20.21 -5.36 1.65
CA GLU A 254 -20.58 -4.87 2.99
C GLU A 254 -19.93 -3.52 3.35
N ASP A 255 -19.05 -2.97 2.50
CA ASP A 255 -18.41 -1.68 2.74
C ASP A 255 -19.42 -0.53 2.59
N ASN A 256 -19.83 0.04 3.72
CA ASN A 256 -20.75 1.18 3.73
C ASN A 256 -20.08 2.51 3.34
N LEU A 257 -18.75 2.59 3.41
CA LEU A 257 -17.96 3.81 3.17
C LEU A 257 -17.34 3.86 1.77
N THR A 258 -17.05 2.70 1.18
CA THR A 258 -16.40 2.58 -0.12
C THR A 258 -17.36 1.91 -1.08
N LYS A 259 -17.99 2.68 -1.96
CA LYS A 259 -18.84 2.11 -3.01
C LYS A 259 -17.99 1.82 -4.24
N LEU A 260 -18.41 0.88 -5.07
CA LEU A 260 -17.78 0.66 -6.39
C LEU A 260 -17.74 1.95 -7.23
N ASN A 261 -18.70 2.86 -7.05
CA ASN A 261 -18.68 4.18 -7.71
C ASN A 261 -17.56 5.11 -7.21
N ASP A 262 -16.94 4.82 -6.07
CA ASP A 262 -15.79 5.54 -5.52
C ASP A 262 -14.45 4.94 -6.03
N THR A 263 -14.50 3.79 -6.74
CA THR A 263 -13.33 3.22 -7.42
C THR A 263 -13.04 3.95 -8.72
N SER A 264 -11.82 3.81 -9.26
CA SER A 264 -11.49 4.37 -10.57
C SER A 264 -12.45 3.79 -11.62
N GLY A 265 -13.02 4.63 -12.48
CA GLY A 265 -13.89 4.13 -13.56
C GLY A 265 -13.15 3.16 -14.52
N ALA A 266 -11.82 3.18 -14.53
CA ALA A 266 -11.02 2.14 -15.18
C ALA A 266 -11.34 0.76 -14.61
N LEU A 267 -11.28 0.58 -13.28
CA LEU A 267 -11.62 -0.69 -12.61
C LEU A 267 -13.07 -1.11 -12.88
N LYS A 268 -14.00 -0.15 -12.86
CA LYS A 268 -15.41 -0.40 -13.20
C LYS A 268 -15.59 -0.93 -14.62
N SER A 269 -14.79 -0.47 -15.58
CA SER A 269 -14.87 -0.96 -16.97
C SER A 269 -14.41 -2.42 -17.06
N ILE A 270 -13.37 -2.79 -16.32
CA ILE A 270 -12.86 -4.17 -16.23
C ILE A 270 -13.89 -5.08 -15.54
N GLU A 271 -14.50 -4.64 -14.44
CA GLU A 271 -15.58 -5.37 -13.75
C GLU A 271 -16.77 -5.62 -14.67
N LEU A 272 -17.22 -4.60 -15.40
CA LEU A 272 -18.36 -4.73 -16.29
C LEU A 272 -18.07 -5.68 -17.47
N TYR A 273 -16.84 -5.69 -17.98
CA TYR A 273 -16.40 -6.69 -18.96
C TYR A 273 -16.47 -8.10 -18.35
N ALA A 274 -15.87 -8.33 -17.18
CA ALA A 274 -15.90 -9.63 -16.50
C ALA A 274 -17.34 -10.12 -16.23
N ARG A 275 -18.20 -9.23 -15.73
CA ARG A 275 -19.64 -9.47 -15.52
C ARG A 275 -20.35 -9.84 -16.81
N THR A 276 -20.11 -9.10 -17.90
CA THR A 276 -20.75 -9.34 -19.20
C THR A 276 -20.35 -10.71 -19.74
N MET A 277 -19.09 -11.08 -19.57
CA MET A 277 -18.56 -12.36 -20.01
C MET A 277 -19.15 -13.52 -19.19
N LEU A 278 -19.31 -13.38 -17.86
CA LEU A 278 -20.04 -14.34 -17.03
C LEU A 278 -21.51 -14.50 -17.45
N VAL A 279 -22.24 -13.40 -17.70
CA VAL A 279 -23.65 -13.45 -18.11
C VAL A 279 -23.85 -14.17 -19.45
N LYS A 280 -22.88 -14.05 -20.35
CA LYS A 280 -22.88 -14.74 -21.65
C LYS A 280 -22.44 -16.20 -21.56
N HIS A 281 -21.86 -16.64 -20.45
CA HIS A 281 -21.35 -17.99 -20.32
C HIS A 281 -22.48 -19.04 -20.39
N PRO A 282 -22.36 -20.11 -21.21
CA PRO A 282 -23.45 -21.05 -21.45
C PRO A 282 -23.94 -21.77 -20.19
N LYS A 283 -23.04 -22.00 -19.21
CA LYS A 283 -23.38 -22.66 -17.94
C LYS A 283 -24.34 -21.83 -17.07
N PHE A 284 -24.34 -20.51 -17.23
CA PHE A 284 -25.13 -19.60 -16.40
C PHE A 284 -26.38 -19.08 -17.12
N HIS A 285 -26.56 -19.42 -18.40
CA HIS A 285 -27.68 -18.91 -19.17
C HIS A 285 -28.98 -19.70 -18.90
N PRO A 286 -30.13 -19.04 -18.64
CA PRO A 286 -30.30 -17.59 -18.47
C PRO A 286 -30.00 -17.13 -17.03
N VAL A 287 -29.22 -16.05 -16.89
CA VAL A 287 -28.93 -15.40 -15.59
C VAL A 287 -30.12 -14.51 -15.19
N ARG A 288 -30.65 -14.68 -13.98
CA ARG A 288 -31.72 -13.82 -13.43
C ARG A 288 -31.16 -12.70 -12.56
N SER A 289 -30.18 -13.00 -11.70
CA SER A 289 -29.48 -12.03 -10.85
C SER A 289 -27.97 -12.29 -10.85
N ILE A 290 -27.20 -11.21 -10.80
CA ILE A 290 -25.75 -11.24 -10.64
C ILE A 290 -25.31 -10.05 -9.77
N GLU A 291 -24.68 -10.35 -8.65
CA GLU A 291 -24.22 -9.38 -7.67
C GLU A 291 -22.72 -9.51 -7.45
N LEU A 292 -21.99 -8.39 -7.49
CA LEU A 292 -20.56 -8.37 -7.20
C LEU A 292 -20.37 -8.37 -5.68
N GLN A 293 -19.57 -9.30 -5.18
CA GLN A 293 -19.29 -9.47 -3.76
C GLN A 293 -17.98 -8.81 -3.36
N GLN A 294 -16.90 -9.09 -4.10
CA GLN A 294 -15.56 -8.65 -3.75
C GLN A 294 -14.69 -8.41 -4.98
N ILE A 295 -13.69 -7.53 -4.85
CA ILE A 295 -12.62 -7.35 -5.84
C ILE A 295 -11.27 -7.48 -5.13
N HIS A 296 -10.37 -8.30 -5.69
CA HIS A 296 -8.98 -8.38 -5.26
C HIS A 296 -8.04 -7.96 -6.39
N ALA A 297 -7.00 -7.20 -6.07
CA ALA A 297 -5.81 -7.13 -6.92
C ALA A 297 -4.91 -8.31 -6.58
N VAL A 298 -4.35 -8.93 -7.62
CA VAL A 298 -3.50 -10.11 -7.51
C VAL A 298 -2.06 -9.73 -7.82
N PHE A 299 -1.13 -10.16 -6.97
CA PHE A 299 0.30 -9.93 -7.11
C PHE A 299 1.08 -11.24 -7.02
N GLU A 300 2.13 -11.36 -7.83
CA GLU A 300 3.14 -12.41 -7.71
C GLU A 300 4.48 -11.73 -7.42
N LEU A 301 5.02 -11.95 -6.22
CA LEU A 301 6.30 -11.36 -5.80
C LEU A 301 6.35 -9.82 -5.94
N GLY A 302 5.23 -9.14 -5.68
CA GLY A 302 5.07 -7.69 -5.84
C GLY A 302 4.75 -7.21 -7.26
N ILE A 303 4.74 -8.11 -8.25
CA ILE A 303 4.35 -7.79 -9.63
C ILE A 303 2.85 -7.96 -9.76
N PHE A 304 2.16 -6.89 -10.16
CA PHE A 304 0.71 -6.90 -10.38
C PHE A 304 0.34 -7.81 -11.57
N GLN A 305 -0.58 -8.74 -11.35
CA GLN A 305 -1.02 -9.73 -12.34
C GLN A 305 -2.39 -9.40 -12.93
N GLY A 306 -3.26 -8.76 -12.14
CA GLY A 306 -4.62 -8.45 -12.55
C GLY A 306 -5.60 -8.38 -11.38
N TYR A 307 -6.87 -8.62 -11.67
CA TYR A 307 -7.95 -8.55 -10.69
C TYR A 307 -8.77 -9.83 -10.66
N THR A 308 -9.15 -10.28 -9.46
CA THR A 308 -10.26 -11.23 -9.30
C THR A 308 -11.54 -10.50 -8.95
N PHE A 309 -12.64 -10.98 -9.49
CA PHE A 309 -13.98 -10.50 -9.18
C PHE A 309 -14.82 -11.67 -8.68
N GLN A 310 -15.36 -11.54 -7.47
CA GLN A 310 -16.26 -12.53 -6.91
C GLN A 310 -17.72 -12.11 -7.14
N TYR A 311 -18.54 -13.03 -7.63
CA TYR A 311 -19.96 -12.80 -7.89
C TYR A 311 -20.83 -13.86 -7.25
N THR A 312 -22.03 -13.46 -6.81
CA THR A 312 -23.14 -14.36 -6.52
C THR A 312 -24.10 -14.33 -7.71
N ILE A 313 -24.44 -15.51 -8.24
CA ILE A 313 -25.38 -15.67 -9.37
C ILE A 313 -26.63 -16.45 -8.89
N ASP A 314 -27.81 -15.92 -9.21
CA ASP A 314 -29.13 -16.50 -8.89
C ASP A 314 -29.29 -16.97 -7.42
N ASP A 315 -28.69 -16.21 -6.50
CA ASP A 315 -28.71 -16.39 -5.03
C ASP A 315 -28.17 -17.74 -4.55
N ARG A 316 -27.42 -18.49 -5.38
CA ARG A 316 -27.10 -19.90 -5.06
C ARG A 316 -25.67 -20.34 -5.28
N ASN A 317 -24.85 -19.58 -5.99
CA ASN A 317 -23.47 -19.97 -6.27
C ASN A 317 -22.54 -18.76 -6.32
N ASP A 318 -21.43 -18.87 -5.59
CA ASP A 318 -20.35 -17.90 -5.66
C ASP A 318 -19.33 -18.36 -6.70
N PHE A 319 -18.95 -17.45 -7.57
CA PHE A 319 -17.94 -17.65 -8.61
C PHE A 319 -16.88 -16.58 -8.49
N GLU A 320 -15.66 -16.95 -8.81
CA GLU A 320 -14.57 -16.00 -8.94
C GLU A 320 -14.01 -16.07 -10.36
N ILE A 321 -13.88 -14.92 -10.99
CA ILE A 321 -13.27 -14.76 -12.30
C ILE A 321 -11.97 -13.98 -12.16
N PHE A 322 -10.89 -14.49 -12.75
CA PHE A 322 -9.59 -13.84 -12.78
C PHE A 322 -9.35 -13.21 -14.14
N VAL A 323 -9.15 -11.90 -14.14
CA VAL A 323 -8.84 -11.09 -15.30
C VAL A 323 -7.40 -10.61 -15.17
N THR A 324 -6.53 -11.07 -16.07
CA THR A 324 -5.10 -10.74 -16.06
C THR A 324 -4.81 -9.50 -16.87
N GLN A 325 -3.79 -8.74 -16.48
CA GLN A 325 -3.30 -7.63 -17.28
C GLN A 325 -2.37 -8.13 -18.38
N ASN A 326 -2.73 -7.86 -19.63
CA ASN A 326 -1.87 -8.09 -20.79
C ASN A 326 -1.25 -6.77 -21.26
N ALA A 327 -0.49 -6.13 -20.37
CA ALA A 327 0.23 -4.90 -20.66
C ALA A 327 1.72 -5.19 -20.90
N HIS A 328 2.28 -4.66 -21.99
CA HIS A 328 3.68 -4.88 -22.33
C HIS A 328 4.51 -3.62 -22.05
N THR A 329 5.71 -3.83 -21.53
CA THR A 329 6.78 -2.83 -21.50
C THR A 329 8.02 -3.45 -22.13
N ASN A 330 8.49 -2.84 -23.21
CA ASN A 330 9.70 -3.22 -23.91
C ASN A 330 10.79 -2.19 -23.62
N ILE A 331 11.84 -2.61 -22.91
CA ILE A 331 13.03 -1.79 -22.70
C ILE A 331 14.10 -2.23 -23.71
N PHE A 332 14.42 -1.36 -24.67
CA PHE A 332 15.41 -1.64 -25.72
C PHE A 332 16.81 -1.16 -25.35
N SER A 333 16.90 -0.14 -24.49
CA SER A 333 18.17 0.44 -24.06
C SER A 333 18.62 -0.12 -22.72
N ASP A 334 19.87 -0.59 -22.67
CA ASP A 334 20.50 -1.03 -21.41
C ASP A 334 20.60 0.08 -20.36
N SER A 335 20.50 1.35 -20.77
CA SER A 335 20.56 2.49 -19.86
C SER A 335 19.27 2.75 -19.09
N ILE A 336 18.14 2.19 -19.52
CA ILE A 336 16.84 2.35 -18.85
C ILE A 336 16.67 1.23 -17.81
N LYS A 337 16.33 1.62 -16.58
CA LYS A 337 16.02 0.71 -15.46
C LYS A 337 14.53 0.40 -15.40
N GLN A 338 13.70 1.42 -15.54
CA GLN A 338 12.24 1.31 -15.46
C GLN A 338 11.59 2.33 -16.40
N PHE A 339 10.46 1.94 -16.98
CA PHE A 339 9.59 2.82 -17.76
C PHE A 339 8.14 2.38 -17.56
N ASP A 340 7.31 3.27 -17.03
CA ASP A 340 5.94 2.95 -16.65
C ASP A 340 5.06 4.22 -16.68
N ILE A 341 3.74 4.03 -16.65
CA ILE A 341 2.77 5.12 -16.58
C ILE A 341 1.63 4.82 -15.59
N GLY A 342 1.02 5.88 -15.07
CA GLY A 342 -0.12 5.78 -14.16
C GLY A 342 -0.70 7.15 -13.81
N PHE A 343 -1.50 7.22 -12.74
CA PHE A 343 -2.05 8.48 -12.24
C PHE A 343 -1.24 9.02 -11.06
N THR A 344 -1.19 8.26 -9.98
CA THR A 344 -0.55 8.66 -8.72
C THR A 344 0.65 7.76 -8.44
N ILE A 345 1.82 8.37 -8.31
CA ILE A 345 3.08 7.68 -8.02
C ILE A 345 3.45 7.84 -6.53
N ASP A 346 3.86 6.74 -5.90
CA ASP A 346 4.65 6.80 -4.69
C ASP A 346 6.13 6.95 -5.06
N THR A 347 6.64 8.17 -4.95
CA THR A 347 8.04 8.49 -5.31
C THR A 347 9.07 7.88 -4.36
N ARG A 348 8.66 7.41 -3.17
CA ARG A 348 9.57 6.82 -2.18
C ARG A 348 10.01 5.42 -2.60
N ASP A 349 9.04 4.64 -3.11
CA ASP A 349 9.21 3.26 -3.54
C ASP A 349 9.12 3.09 -5.07
N THR A 350 8.98 4.21 -5.79
CA THR A 350 9.00 4.35 -7.25
C THR A 350 8.00 3.44 -7.96
N VAL A 351 6.75 3.48 -7.50
CA VAL A 351 5.67 2.63 -7.99
C VAL A 351 4.38 3.42 -8.12
N PHE A 352 3.57 3.13 -9.13
CA PHE A 352 2.22 3.66 -9.21
C PHE A 352 1.29 2.94 -8.23
N ILE A 353 0.39 3.70 -7.61
CA ILE A 353 -0.64 3.17 -6.71
C ILE A 353 -1.63 2.31 -7.51
N ASP A 354 -2.12 2.86 -8.63
CA ASP A 354 -2.88 2.11 -9.63
C ASP A 354 -1.95 1.59 -10.72
N ARG A 355 -1.87 0.26 -10.86
CA ARG A 355 -0.98 -0.44 -11.80
C ARG A 355 -1.71 -1.00 -13.01
N SER A 356 -2.99 -0.65 -13.17
CA SER A 356 -3.85 -1.14 -14.24
C SER A 356 -3.47 -0.63 -15.63
N ARG A 357 -2.73 0.49 -15.73
CA ARG A 357 -2.47 1.20 -17.01
C ARG A 357 -3.73 1.39 -17.83
N THR A 358 -4.86 1.58 -17.15
CA THR A 358 -6.16 1.79 -17.77
C THR A 358 -6.68 3.15 -17.33
N PHE A 359 -7.02 3.98 -18.31
CA PHE A 359 -7.35 5.38 -18.11
C PHE A 359 -8.76 5.68 -18.64
N LEU A 360 -9.45 6.63 -18.00
CA LEU A 360 -10.72 7.14 -18.49
C LEU A 360 -10.48 8.40 -19.31
N ASP A 361 -11.25 8.58 -20.38
CA ASP A 361 -11.34 9.84 -21.12
C ASP A 361 -12.14 10.91 -20.33
N PRO A 362 -11.63 12.14 -20.12
CA PRO A 362 -10.31 12.68 -20.54
C PRO A 362 -9.15 12.15 -19.71
N VAL A 363 -7.99 11.98 -20.35
CA VAL A 363 -6.85 11.26 -19.77
C VAL A 363 -5.82 12.21 -19.15
N LEU A 364 -5.47 11.93 -17.90
CA LEU A 364 -4.27 12.45 -17.24
C LEU A 364 -3.27 11.31 -17.03
N VAL A 365 -2.09 11.41 -17.64
CA VAL A 365 -1.02 10.41 -17.50
C VAL A 365 0.19 11.02 -16.81
N THR A 366 0.67 10.32 -15.80
CA THR A 366 1.96 10.54 -15.15
C THR A 366 2.94 9.50 -15.68
N VAL A 367 4.12 9.93 -16.12
CA VAL A 367 5.14 9.05 -16.69
C VAL A 367 6.31 8.91 -15.72
N LEU A 368 6.66 7.67 -15.44
CA LEU A 368 7.84 7.30 -14.65
C LEU A 368 8.88 6.68 -15.56
N PHE A 369 10.10 7.21 -15.51
CA PHE A 369 11.26 6.47 -16.00
C PHE A 369 12.46 6.66 -15.08
N GLU A 370 13.30 5.64 -15.04
CA GLU A 370 14.51 5.61 -14.21
C GLU A 370 15.70 5.15 -15.05
N TRP A 371 16.83 5.84 -14.91
CA TRP A 371 18.08 5.45 -15.54
C TRP A 371 18.88 4.49 -14.64
N LYS A 372 19.56 3.50 -15.22
CA LYS A 372 20.51 2.65 -14.47
C LYS A 372 21.73 3.43 -13.99
N SER A 373 22.16 4.41 -14.78
CA SER A 373 23.26 5.32 -14.46
C SER A 373 22.96 6.71 -14.98
N LYS A 374 23.53 7.73 -14.33
CA LYS A 374 23.37 9.13 -14.76
C LYS A 374 23.76 9.26 -16.23
N LYS A 375 22.87 9.84 -17.02
CA LYS A 375 23.07 10.09 -18.45
C LYS A 375 22.51 11.47 -18.78
N ASN A 376 23.30 12.27 -19.49
CA ASN A 376 22.84 13.53 -20.04
C ASN A 376 22.40 13.26 -21.49
N GLU A 377 21.10 13.05 -21.68
CA GLU A 377 20.50 12.73 -22.97
C GLU A 377 19.15 13.43 -23.09
N ASP A 378 18.99 14.22 -24.14
CA ASP A 378 17.69 14.81 -24.49
C ASP A 378 16.77 13.70 -25.02
N ILE A 379 15.57 13.63 -24.47
CA ILE A 379 14.59 12.59 -24.76
C ILE A 379 13.27 13.20 -25.24
N SER A 380 12.45 12.39 -25.88
CA SER A 380 11.05 12.71 -26.18
C SER A 380 10.16 11.59 -25.67
N LEU A 381 9.04 11.96 -25.07
CA LEU A 381 7.90 11.07 -24.86
C LEU A 381 6.96 11.23 -26.06
N VAL A 382 6.66 10.13 -26.75
CA VAL A 382 5.83 10.10 -27.95
C VAL A 382 4.63 9.20 -27.68
N MET A 383 3.46 9.80 -27.61
CA MET A 383 2.20 9.09 -27.42
C MET A 383 1.54 8.81 -28.77
N LYS A 384 1.17 7.55 -29.01
CA LYS A 384 0.55 7.09 -30.25
C LYS A 384 -0.86 6.58 -30.00
N ASP A 385 -1.75 6.93 -30.91
CA ASP A 385 -3.13 6.47 -30.91
C ASP A 385 -3.24 4.98 -31.32
N PRO A 386 -4.42 4.35 -31.21
CA PRO A 386 -4.60 2.94 -31.57
C PRO A 386 -4.35 2.61 -33.05
N SER A 387 -4.31 3.62 -33.93
CA SER A 387 -3.95 3.47 -35.34
C SER A 387 -2.44 3.62 -35.57
N GLY A 388 -1.66 3.89 -34.52
CA GLY A 388 -0.22 4.10 -34.56
C GLY A 388 0.21 5.52 -34.95
N ASN A 389 -0.72 6.47 -35.09
CA ASN A 389 -0.37 7.85 -35.40
C ASN A 389 0.15 8.56 -34.15
N ILE A 390 1.12 9.45 -34.33
CA ILE A 390 1.61 10.29 -33.23
C ILE A 390 0.50 11.28 -32.86
N PHE A 391 -0.03 11.12 -31.66
CA PHE A 391 -1.03 12.02 -31.10
C PHE A 391 -0.38 13.20 -30.39
N ALA A 392 0.64 12.92 -29.56
CA ALA A 392 1.37 13.94 -28.82
C ALA A 392 2.86 13.61 -28.71
N ARG A 393 3.69 14.64 -28.69
CA ARG A 393 5.13 14.54 -28.42
C ARG A 393 5.54 15.62 -27.44
N MET A 394 6.27 15.22 -26.41
CA MET A 394 6.87 16.12 -25.44
C MET A 394 8.37 15.90 -25.40
N SER A 395 9.13 16.91 -25.79
CA SER A 395 10.60 16.91 -25.69
C SER A 395 11.02 17.38 -24.31
N ILE A 396 12.03 16.72 -23.76
CA ILE A 396 12.63 17.05 -22.46
C ILE A 396 14.12 17.29 -22.73
N GLU A 397 14.56 18.53 -22.51
CA GLU A 397 15.93 19.00 -22.78
C GLU A 397 16.64 19.41 -21.48
N ASN A 398 17.98 19.40 -21.49
CA ASN A 398 18.83 19.82 -20.36
C ASN A 398 18.56 19.03 -19.07
N PHE A 399 18.59 17.70 -19.16
CA PHE A 399 18.31 16.84 -18.01
C PHE A 399 19.52 16.78 -17.04
N GLU A 400 19.49 17.59 -15.99
CA GLU A 400 20.46 17.52 -14.90
C GLU A 400 19.96 16.60 -13.76
N ASP A 401 20.68 15.49 -13.58
CA ASP A 401 21.08 14.98 -12.26
C ASP A 401 20.04 14.39 -11.27
N ILE A 402 18.90 13.87 -11.74
CA ILE A 402 18.01 13.04 -10.88
C ILE A 402 17.76 11.66 -11.50
N PRO A 403 18.04 10.55 -10.80
CA PRO A 403 17.86 9.20 -11.33
C PRO A 403 16.40 8.80 -11.56
N ILE A 404 15.45 9.40 -10.83
CA ILE A 404 14.01 9.18 -10.95
C ILE A 404 13.39 10.46 -11.48
N VAL A 405 12.72 10.37 -12.62
CA VAL A 405 11.99 11.49 -13.20
C VAL A 405 10.51 11.15 -13.18
N ASP A 406 9.76 11.91 -12.41
CA ASP A 406 8.32 12.00 -12.59
C ASP A 406 8.06 13.15 -13.56
N ILE A 407 7.49 12.84 -14.72
CA ILE A 407 7.02 13.85 -15.65
C ILE A 407 5.52 13.67 -15.81
N MET A 408 4.79 14.66 -15.32
CA MET A 408 3.37 14.78 -15.60
C MET A 408 3.21 15.11 -17.09
N PHE A 409 2.60 14.19 -17.84
CA PHE A 409 2.21 14.48 -19.20
C PHE A 409 1.05 15.50 -19.13
N PRO A 410 0.99 16.51 -20.02
CA PRO A 410 -0.10 17.48 -20.00
C PRO A 410 -1.45 16.78 -20.08
N GLU A 411 -2.43 17.26 -19.31
CA GLU A 411 -3.79 16.73 -19.33
C GLU A 411 -4.35 16.76 -20.77
N ILE A 412 -4.75 15.59 -21.27
CA ILE A 412 -5.30 15.45 -22.62
C ILE A 412 -6.80 15.65 -22.50
N THR A 413 -7.24 16.87 -22.77
CA THR A 413 -8.63 17.32 -22.58
C THR A 413 -9.54 17.10 -23.79
N THR A 414 -9.01 16.55 -24.88
CA THR A 414 -9.75 16.21 -26.11
C THR A 414 -10.32 14.80 -26.03
N GLU A 415 -11.52 14.54 -26.61
CA GLU A 415 -12.12 13.19 -26.71
C GLU A 415 -11.11 12.21 -27.34
N CYS A 416 -10.45 11.42 -26.51
CA CYS A 416 -9.46 10.45 -26.95
C CYS A 416 -10.15 9.28 -27.66
N MET A 417 -9.49 8.71 -28.68
CA MET A 417 -9.93 7.42 -29.23
C MET A 417 -9.87 6.34 -28.16
N ILE A 418 -10.97 5.61 -27.98
CA ILE A 418 -11.01 4.41 -27.14
C ILE A 418 -10.15 3.35 -27.82
N GLY A 419 -9.30 2.66 -27.05
CA GLY A 419 -8.40 1.68 -27.63
C GLY A 419 -7.14 1.46 -26.80
N ILE A 420 -6.28 0.58 -27.31
CA ILE A 420 -4.92 0.41 -26.80
C ILE A 420 -4.01 1.45 -27.47
N TRP A 421 -3.39 2.27 -26.65
CA TRP A 421 -2.43 3.29 -27.03
C TRP A 421 -1.02 2.83 -26.68
N SER A 422 -0.02 3.47 -27.27
CA SER A 422 1.37 3.24 -26.89
C SER A 422 2.09 4.53 -26.52
N MET A 423 3.06 4.42 -25.62
CA MET A 423 3.97 5.50 -25.23
C MET A 423 5.40 5.05 -25.49
N ASP A 424 6.13 5.84 -26.27
CA ASP A 424 7.54 5.60 -26.57
C ASP A 424 8.41 6.65 -25.88
N LEU A 425 9.48 6.17 -25.23
CA LEU A 425 10.60 6.99 -24.80
C LEU A 425 11.66 6.96 -25.90
N VAL A 426 11.95 8.11 -26.51
CA VAL A 426 12.82 8.23 -27.69
C VAL A 426 14.03 9.09 -27.37
N SER A 427 15.22 8.67 -27.78
CA SER A 427 16.42 9.51 -27.77
C SER A 427 16.34 10.56 -28.88
N ASN A 428 16.41 11.85 -28.54
CA ASN A 428 16.39 12.91 -29.56
C ASN A 428 17.67 12.90 -30.41
N ARG A 429 18.79 12.50 -29.80
CA ARG A 429 20.11 12.53 -30.42
C ARG A 429 20.33 11.35 -31.36
N LEU A 430 19.88 10.17 -30.95
CA LEU A 430 20.06 8.92 -31.70
C LEU A 430 18.84 8.57 -32.56
N ASN A 431 17.73 9.29 -32.36
CA ASN A 431 16.46 9.10 -33.04
C ASN A 431 15.97 7.64 -33.03
N HIS A 432 16.15 6.96 -31.89
CA HIS A 432 15.68 5.60 -31.67
C HIS A 432 14.86 5.50 -30.39
N THR A 433 13.97 4.51 -30.35
CA THR A 433 13.16 4.18 -29.18
C THR A 433 14.02 3.48 -28.13
N LEU A 434 14.09 4.07 -26.94
CA LEU A 434 14.79 3.54 -25.76
C LEU A 434 13.92 2.55 -24.99
N ALA A 435 12.62 2.85 -24.89
CA ALA A 435 11.61 1.99 -24.28
C ALA A 435 10.24 2.30 -24.88
N SER A 436 9.33 1.32 -24.83
CA SER A 436 7.95 1.45 -25.29
C SER A 436 7.02 0.68 -24.36
N LEU A 437 5.80 1.16 -24.17
CA LEU A 437 4.76 0.45 -23.42
C LEU A 437 3.38 0.71 -23.99
N ASP A 438 2.44 -0.18 -23.64
CA ASP A 438 1.04 -0.09 -24.04
C ASP A 438 0.14 0.23 -22.84
N PHE A 439 -0.95 0.94 -23.11
CA PHE A 439 -1.97 1.30 -22.11
C PHE A 439 -3.36 1.43 -22.74
N LEU A 440 -4.40 1.26 -21.92
CA LEU A 440 -5.78 1.23 -22.38
C LEU A 440 -6.50 2.53 -22.03
N ILE A 441 -7.19 3.14 -23.00
CA ILE A 441 -8.14 4.23 -22.75
C ILE A 441 -9.56 3.69 -22.94
N VAL A 442 -10.40 3.86 -21.93
CA VAL A 442 -11.83 3.48 -21.92
C VAL A 442 -12.73 4.71 -21.73
N SER A 443 -13.97 4.63 -22.24
CA SER A 443 -14.90 5.76 -22.18
C SER A 443 -15.88 5.69 -21.01
N VAL A 444 -16.09 6.85 -20.38
CA VAL A 444 -17.16 7.07 -19.38
C VAL A 444 -18.56 6.86 -19.98
N LYS A 445 -18.75 7.13 -21.29
CA LYS A 445 -20.04 6.96 -21.98
C LYS A 445 -20.42 5.47 -22.12
N GLY A 446 -19.44 4.57 -22.16
CA GLY A 446 -19.65 3.11 -22.22
C GLY A 446 -20.23 2.51 -20.93
N MET A 447 -20.17 3.25 -19.82
CA MET A 447 -20.78 2.89 -18.54
C MET A 447 -22.27 3.25 -18.46
N LYS A 448 -22.96 3.36 -19.59
CA LYS A 448 -24.41 3.51 -19.65
C LYS A 448 -25.02 2.25 -20.26
N LYS A 449 -26.15 1.85 -19.69
CA LYS A 449 -26.97 0.78 -20.24
C LYS A 449 -27.68 1.27 -21.50
N ASP A 450 -27.70 0.43 -22.53
CA ASP A 450 -28.52 0.63 -23.71
C ASP A 450 -30.02 0.45 -23.41
N HIS A 451 -30.87 0.66 -24.41
CA HIS A 451 -32.31 0.47 -24.29
C HIS A 451 -32.72 -0.97 -23.93
N ASN A 452 -31.82 -1.94 -24.10
CA ASN A 452 -32.00 -3.35 -23.77
C ASN A 452 -31.34 -3.73 -22.44
N ASN A 453 -30.92 -2.74 -21.63
CA ASN A 453 -30.28 -2.92 -20.33
C ASN A 453 -28.86 -3.56 -20.38
N ASN A 454 -28.23 -3.58 -21.56
CA ASN A 454 -26.85 -4.07 -21.76
C ASN A 454 -25.84 -2.93 -21.64
N TRP A 455 -24.64 -3.21 -21.15
CA TRP A 455 -23.56 -2.23 -21.08
C TRP A 455 -22.92 -2.02 -22.46
N ASN A 456 -22.70 -0.76 -22.85
CA ASN A 456 -22.08 -0.40 -24.12
C ASN A 456 -20.55 -0.36 -23.99
N ILE A 457 -19.94 -1.53 -23.74
CA ILE A 457 -18.48 -1.69 -23.59
C ILE A 457 -17.91 -2.27 -24.87
N ASP A 458 -16.75 -1.75 -25.28
CA ASP A 458 -15.92 -2.35 -26.31
C ASP A 458 -15.24 -3.62 -25.78
N ILE A 459 -15.97 -4.73 -25.82
CA ILE A 459 -15.54 -6.02 -25.26
C ILE A 459 -14.25 -6.50 -25.91
N GLU A 460 -14.09 -6.32 -27.22
CA GLU A 460 -12.94 -6.86 -27.96
C GLU A 460 -11.65 -6.14 -27.55
N THR A 461 -11.68 -4.81 -27.48
CA THR A 461 -10.53 -4.03 -26.99
C THR A 461 -10.21 -4.36 -25.54
N VAL A 462 -11.22 -4.41 -24.65
CA VAL A 462 -10.99 -4.73 -23.24
C VAL A 462 -10.44 -6.15 -23.07
N ASP A 463 -10.97 -7.15 -23.78
CA ASP A 463 -10.50 -8.53 -23.76
C ASP A 463 -9.03 -8.66 -24.18
N SER A 464 -8.59 -7.90 -25.20
CA SER A 464 -7.21 -7.95 -25.68
C SER A 464 -6.17 -7.42 -24.67
N PHE A 465 -6.56 -6.47 -23.82
CA PHE A 465 -5.70 -5.89 -22.78
C PHE A 465 -5.94 -6.52 -21.39
N TRP A 466 -7.13 -7.05 -21.15
CA TRP A 466 -7.59 -7.65 -19.90
C TRP A 466 -8.23 -9.03 -20.15
N PRO A 467 -7.47 -10.03 -20.64
CA PRO A 467 -8.02 -11.34 -20.92
C PRO A 467 -8.44 -12.07 -19.64
N ILE A 468 -9.49 -12.90 -19.75
CA ILE A 468 -9.92 -13.79 -18.68
C ILE A 468 -8.99 -15.00 -18.62
N ALA A 469 -8.24 -15.11 -17.53
CA ALA A 469 -7.31 -16.21 -17.30
C ALA A 469 -7.97 -17.44 -16.67
N GLY A 470 -9.04 -17.25 -15.90
CA GLY A 470 -9.68 -18.36 -15.19
C GLY A 470 -11.04 -18.00 -14.61
N ILE A 471 -11.86 -19.04 -14.43
CA ILE A 471 -13.12 -18.97 -13.69
C ILE A 471 -13.18 -20.19 -12.76
N CYS A 472 -13.60 -19.98 -11.52
CA CYS A 472 -13.80 -21.05 -10.56
C CYS A 472 -15.13 -20.89 -9.80
N SER A 473 -15.59 -21.98 -9.18
CA SER A 473 -16.74 -21.96 -8.27
C SER A 473 -16.32 -22.29 -6.84
N VAL A 474 -16.92 -21.60 -5.88
CA VAL A 474 -16.66 -21.79 -4.44
C VAL A 474 -17.32 -23.05 -3.88
N ARG A 475 -18.39 -23.55 -4.54
CA ARG A 475 -19.12 -24.75 -4.14
C ARG A 475 -18.80 -25.89 -5.10
N LYS A 476 -18.57 -27.11 -4.55
CA LYS A 476 -18.37 -28.34 -5.34
C LYS A 476 -19.54 -28.56 -6.30
N ASP A 477 -19.32 -28.19 -7.56
CA ASP A 477 -20.28 -28.42 -8.63
C ASP A 477 -20.11 -29.86 -9.13
N SER A 478 -20.79 -30.79 -8.45
CA SER A 478 -20.73 -32.24 -8.73
C SER A 478 -21.40 -32.69 -10.04
N ASN A 479 -21.87 -31.76 -10.89
CA ASN A 479 -22.57 -32.08 -12.13
C ASN A 479 -21.94 -31.38 -13.34
N VAL A 480 -21.03 -32.08 -14.03
CA VAL A 480 -20.55 -31.68 -15.35
C VAL A 480 -21.16 -32.63 -16.38
N CYS A 481 -22.18 -32.15 -17.11
CA CYS A 481 -22.55 -32.69 -18.41
C CYS A 481 -22.38 -31.57 -19.44
N SER A 482 -21.37 -31.69 -20.30
CA SER A 482 -21.17 -30.83 -21.45
C SER A 482 -22.09 -31.27 -22.60
N LYS A 483 -22.86 -30.33 -23.15
CA LYS A 483 -23.37 -30.45 -24.53
C LYS A 483 -23.32 -29.12 -25.27
N GLN A 484 -22.60 -29.21 -26.39
CA GLN A 484 -22.55 -28.40 -27.61
C GLN A 484 -22.08 -26.94 -27.56
N GLU A 485 -21.16 -26.71 -28.48
CA GLU A 485 -20.17 -25.63 -28.59
C GLU A 485 -20.70 -24.41 -29.37
N PRO A 486 -20.48 -23.19 -28.85
CA PRO A 486 -20.31 -22.00 -29.67
C PRO A 486 -18.81 -21.75 -29.90
N LYS A 487 -18.43 -21.48 -31.15
CA LYS A 487 -17.04 -21.42 -31.63
C LYS A 487 -16.31 -20.08 -31.39
N ILE A 488 -16.83 -19.22 -30.50
CA ILE A 488 -16.33 -17.85 -30.29
C ILE A 488 -16.54 -17.45 -28.82
N MET A 489 -15.77 -18.01 -27.89
CA MET A 489 -15.70 -17.47 -26.53
C MET A 489 -14.25 -17.44 -26.06
N THR A 490 -13.86 -16.29 -25.52
CA THR A 490 -12.57 -16.04 -24.85
C THR A 490 -12.59 -16.45 -23.37
N ILE A 491 -13.75 -16.86 -22.84
CA ILE A 491 -13.88 -17.43 -21.49
C ILE A 491 -13.59 -18.95 -21.48
N PRO A 492 -12.87 -19.46 -20.47
CA PRO A 492 -12.78 -20.90 -20.19
C PRO A 492 -14.15 -21.55 -19.94
N LEU A 493 -14.47 -22.61 -20.69
CA LEU A 493 -15.72 -23.38 -20.54
C LEU A 493 -15.69 -24.33 -19.33
N GLU A 494 -14.50 -24.77 -18.92
CA GLU A 494 -14.30 -25.61 -17.74
C GLU A 494 -14.22 -24.72 -16.50
N ILE A 495 -15.07 -24.99 -15.51
CA ILE A 495 -15.07 -24.29 -14.22
C ILE A 495 -14.57 -25.26 -13.17
N LYS A 496 -13.41 -24.96 -12.60
CA LYS A 496 -12.80 -25.73 -11.52
C LYS A 496 -13.26 -25.22 -10.15
N ASP A 497 -12.96 -25.98 -9.11
CA ASP A 497 -13.16 -25.53 -7.73
C ASP A 497 -12.15 -24.42 -7.41
N CYS A 498 -12.57 -23.38 -6.69
CA CYS A 498 -11.72 -22.22 -6.41
C CYS A 498 -10.50 -22.56 -5.54
N ASP A 499 -10.61 -23.55 -4.64
CA ASP A 499 -9.52 -24.02 -3.79
C ASP A 499 -8.36 -24.72 -4.55
N GLN A 500 -8.53 -24.99 -5.85
CA GLN A 500 -7.50 -25.57 -6.72
C GLN A 500 -6.71 -24.52 -7.51
N ASN A 501 -7.01 -23.24 -7.34
CA ASN A 501 -6.44 -22.16 -8.15
C ASN A 501 -5.65 -21.18 -7.29
N ARG A 502 -4.31 -21.14 -7.43
CA ARG A 502 -3.40 -20.27 -6.62
C ARG A 502 -3.72 -18.76 -6.67
N TRP A 503 -4.47 -18.32 -7.67
CA TRP A 503 -4.91 -16.93 -7.84
C TRP A 503 -6.23 -16.61 -7.12
N SER A 504 -6.93 -17.63 -6.61
CA SER A 504 -8.25 -17.49 -5.99
C SER A 504 -8.13 -17.11 -4.51
N ALA A 505 -9.04 -16.25 -4.03
CA ALA A 505 -9.17 -15.94 -2.61
C ALA A 505 -9.57 -17.14 -1.73
N PHE A 506 -10.01 -18.25 -2.34
CA PHE A 506 -10.38 -19.49 -1.66
C PHE A 506 -9.26 -20.53 -1.64
N TYR A 507 -8.13 -20.25 -2.27
CA TYR A 507 -6.98 -21.13 -2.24
C TYR A 507 -6.37 -21.18 -0.84
N TYR A 508 -5.96 -22.36 -0.42
CA TYR A 508 -5.29 -22.51 0.86
C TYR A 508 -3.87 -21.91 0.78
N ASP A 509 -3.65 -20.80 1.47
CA ASP A 509 -2.35 -20.17 1.57
C ASP A 509 -1.65 -20.50 2.89
N VAL A 510 -0.48 -21.14 2.81
CA VAL A 510 0.36 -21.45 3.98
C VAL A 510 0.85 -20.19 4.70
N LYS A 511 0.95 -19.04 4.02
CA LYS A 511 1.46 -17.79 4.59
C LYS A 511 0.42 -17.08 5.46
N THR A 512 -0.86 -17.18 5.10
CA THR A 512 -1.93 -16.36 5.69
C THR A 512 -3.02 -17.15 6.41
N ASN A 513 -3.15 -18.46 6.16
CA ASN A 513 -4.06 -19.33 6.91
C ASN A 513 -3.37 -19.86 8.18
N TRP A 514 -3.77 -19.33 9.34
CA TRP A 514 -3.30 -19.73 10.66
C TRP A 514 -4.43 -20.20 11.56
#